data_AF-Q4UL55-F1
#
_entry.id   AF-Q4UL55-F1
#
_cell.length_a   1.000
_cell.length_b   1.000
_cell.length_c   1.000
_cell.angle_alpha   90.00
_cell.angle_beta   90.00
_cell.angle_gamma   90.00
#
_symmetry.space_group_name_H-M   'P 1'
#
loop_
_entity.id
_entity.type
_entity.pdbx_description
1 polymer ?
#
loop_
_entity_poly.entity_id
_entity_poly.type
_entity_poly.pdbx_seq_one_letter_code
_entity_poly.pdbx_strand_id
1 'polypeptide(L)'
;MKKKYKNTLVYEVRNLEEARNFLSSEKGKFVLTTPSGSVKYYGILVIDQMLKALSIEFPEKVVDIIADVGDDHPALFTAIKLGYNNIVYTGDSKEAKGLFCKTKTVIASDL
;
A
#
# COMPACT_ATOMS: atom_id res chain seq x y z
N MET A 1 -18.75 -4.63 3.39
CA MET A 1 -18.75 -3.27 2.79
C MET A 1 -17.60 -3.18 1.79
N LYS A 2 -17.91 -3.13 0.49
CA LYS A 2 -16.95 -2.74 -0.57
C LYS A 2 -16.89 -1.21 -0.55
N LYS A 3 -15.76 -0.60 -0.16
CA LYS A 3 -15.60 0.86 -0.26
C LYS A 3 -15.52 1.19 -1.75
N LYS A 4 -16.49 1.95 -2.25
CA LYS A 4 -16.57 2.40 -3.64
C LYS A 4 -15.84 3.74 -3.71
N TYR A 5 -14.58 3.74 -4.09
CA TYR A 5 -13.72 4.92 -4.19
C TYR A 5 -14.10 5.76 -5.42
N LYS A 6 -15.26 6.42 -5.40
CA LYS A 6 -15.85 7.03 -6.60
C LYS A 6 -15.10 8.27 -7.14
N ASN A 7 -13.94 8.64 -6.59
CA ASN A 7 -13.06 9.75 -7.01
C ASN A 7 -11.64 9.62 -6.41
N THR A 8 -11.18 8.43 -6.05
CA THR A 8 -9.87 8.27 -5.39
C THR A 8 -8.86 7.70 -6.37
N LEU A 9 -7.77 8.44 -6.59
CA LEU A 9 -6.66 8.02 -7.44
C LEU A 9 -5.63 7.26 -6.61
N VAL A 10 -5.01 6.24 -7.19
CA VAL A 10 -3.85 5.57 -6.60
C VAL A 10 -2.61 6.37 -6.97
N TYR A 11 -1.77 6.67 -5.98
CA TYR A 11 -0.50 7.36 -6.18
C TYR A 11 0.65 6.47 -5.70
N GLU A 12 1.65 6.29 -6.56
CA GLU A 12 2.85 5.51 -6.29
C GLU A 12 3.94 6.39 -5.65
N VAL A 13 4.19 6.16 -4.38
CA VAL A 13 5.23 6.85 -3.60
C VAL A 13 6.59 6.27 -3.96
N ARG A 14 7.41 7.04 -4.67
CA ARG A 14 8.80 6.69 -5.00
C ARG A 14 9.79 7.12 -3.93
N ASN A 15 9.59 8.31 -3.39
CA ASN A 15 10.32 8.86 -2.26
C ASN A 15 9.46 9.92 -1.55
N LEU A 16 9.89 10.34 -0.35
CA LEU A 16 9.14 11.29 0.47
C LEU A 16 9.09 12.71 -0.12
N GLU A 17 10.16 13.15 -0.79
CA GLU A 17 10.23 14.52 -1.33
C GLU A 17 9.23 14.70 -2.48
N GLU A 18 9.28 13.81 -3.48
CA GLU A 18 8.34 13.82 -4.60
C GLU A 18 6.90 13.67 -4.13
N ALA A 19 6.66 12.76 -3.18
CA ALA A 19 5.32 12.53 -2.65
C ALA A 19 4.77 13.75 -1.89
N ARG A 20 5.59 14.43 -1.09
CA ARG A 20 5.19 15.67 -0.41
C ARG A 20 4.89 16.78 -1.40
N ASN A 21 5.71 16.93 -2.44
CA ASN A 21 5.49 17.94 -3.47
C ASN A 21 4.16 17.69 -4.19
N PHE A 22 3.92 16.46 -4.63
CA PHE A 22 2.67 16.05 -5.27
C PHE A 22 1.45 16.24 -4.35
N LEU A 23 1.52 15.71 -3.11
CA LEU A 23 0.44 15.82 -2.16
C LEU A 23 0.20 17.25 -1.71
N SER A 24 1.17 18.15 -1.79
CA SER A 24 0.97 19.57 -1.47
C SER A 24 0.26 20.30 -2.61
N SER A 25 0.65 20.05 -3.86
CA SER A 25 0.13 20.77 -5.03
C SER A 25 -1.23 20.27 -5.50
N GLU A 26 -1.50 18.97 -5.38
CA GLU A 26 -2.66 18.38 -6.03
C GLU A 26 -3.97 18.48 -5.25
N LYS A 27 -5.06 18.60 -6.01
CA LYS A 27 -6.43 18.58 -5.47
C LYS A 27 -6.98 17.16 -5.54
N GLY A 28 -7.46 16.65 -4.42
CA GLY A 28 -8.15 15.36 -4.38
C GLY A 28 -7.78 14.52 -3.18
N LYS A 29 -8.27 13.28 -3.21
CA LYS A 29 -8.02 12.25 -2.22
C LYS A 29 -7.34 11.06 -2.90
N PHE A 30 -6.35 10.49 -2.24
CA PHE A 30 -5.43 9.50 -2.81
C PHE A 30 -5.33 8.26 -1.93
N VAL A 31 -5.21 7.11 -2.57
CA VAL A 31 -4.69 5.89 -1.95
C VAL A 31 -3.20 5.83 -2.24
N LEU A 32 -2.38 5.68 -1.19
CA LEU A 32 -0.93 5.55 -1.39
C LEU A 32 -0.55 4.09 -1.56
N THR A 33 0.40 3.84 -2.46
CA THR A 33 1.13 2.57 -2.58
C THR A 33 2.59 2.87 -2.93
N THR A 34 3.40 1.84 -3.10
CA THR A 34 4.73 1.96 -3.71
C THR A 34 4.77 1.26 -5.06
N PRO A 35 5.69 1.64 -5.97
CA PRO A 35 5.94 0.88 -7.18
C PRO A 35 6.22 -0.60 -6.89
N SER A 36 5.85 -1.46 -7.85
CA SER A 36 6.16 -2.88 -7.77
C SER A 36 7.68 -3.09 -7.65
N GLY A 37 8.07 -3.98 -6.73
CA GLY A 37 9.48 -4.26 -6.45
C GLY A 37 10.14 -3.30 -5.44
N SER A 38 9.48 -2.23 -5.00
CA SER A 38 10.04 -1.31 -3.99
C SER A 38 10.44 -2.01 -2.69
N VAL A 39 9.74 -3.08 -2.28
CA VAL A 39 10.10 -3.88 -1.11
C VAL A 39 11.50 -4.47 -1.21
N LYS A 40 11.95 -4.87 -2.41
CA LYS A 40 13.29 -5.43 -2.62
C LYS A 40 14.39 -4.37 -2.45
N TYR A 41 14.06 -3.09 -2.68
CA TYR A 41 15.00 -1.98 -2.58
C TYR A 41 15.02 -1.34 -1.20
N TYR A 42 13.85 -1.03 -0.64
CA TYR A 42 13.72 -0.31 0.63
C TYR A 42 13.50 -1.23 1.84
N GLY A 43 12.88 -2.39 1.62
CA GLY A 43 12.31 -3.19 2.70
C GLY A 43 10.96 -2.67 3.17
N ILE A 44 10.08 -3.59 3.57
CA ILE A 44 8.69 -3.28 3.95
C ILE A 44 8.56 -2.35 5.15
N LEU A 45 9.51 -2.36 6.10
CA LEU A 45 9.47 -1.47 7.27
C LEU A 45 9.74 -0.01 6.90
N VAL A 46 10.67 0.23 5.97
CA VAL A 46 10.95 1.58 5.48
C VAL A 46 9.75 2.10 4.69
N ILE A 47 9.16 1.25 3.86
CA ILE A 47 7.92 1.57 3.13
C ILE A 47 6.79 1.91 4.12
N ASP A 48 6.60 1.11 5.18
CA ASP A 48 5.59 1.37 6.20
C ASP A 48 5.77 2.74 6.86
N GLN A 49 7.00 3.08 7.23
CA GLN A 49 7.32 4.37 7.81
C GLN A 49 7.05 5.52 6.83
N MET A 50 7.43 5.36 5.56
CA MET A 50 7.20 6.38 4.53
C MET A 50 5.70 6.63 4.32
N LEU A 51 4.91 5.57 4.14
CA LEU A 51 3.48 5.68 3.87
C LEU A 51 2.72 6.23 5.09
N LYS A 52 3.09 5.80 6.32
CA LYS A 52 2.52 6.36 7.56
C LYS A 52 2.87 7.82 7.75
N ALA A 53 4.13 8.22 7.49
CA ALA A 53 4.54 9.61 7.58
C ALA A 53 3.68 10.49 6.67
N LEU A 54 3.51 10.11 5.40
CA LEU A 54 2.67 10.84 4.46
C LEU A 54 1.19 10.86 4.88
N SER A 55 0.66 9.77 5.42
CA SER A 55 -0.72 9.73 5.91
C SER A 55 -0.96 10.64 7.13
N ILE A 56 0.05 10.82 7.98
CA ILE A 56 0.00 11.72 9.13
C ILE A 56 0.16 13.18 8.68
N GLU A 57 1.06 13.44 7.74
CA GLU A 57 1.32 14.78 7.19
C GLU A 57 0.14 15.31 6.36
N PHE A 58 -0.57 14.44 5.64
CA PHE A 58 -1.67 14.82 4.74
C PHE A 58 -2.97 14.05 5.02
N PRO A 59 -3.55 14.15 6.24
CA PRO A 59 -4.67 13.31 6.67
C PRO A 59 -5.96 13.53 5.88
N GLU A 60 -6.15 14.75 5.33
CA GLU A 60 -7.33 15.06 4.50
C GLU A 60 -7.20 14.57 3.05
N LYS A 61 -5.98 14.25 2.61
CA LYS A 61 -5.67 13.80 1.24
C LYS A 61 -5.47 12.30 1.16
N VAL A 62 -4.86 11.67 2.17
CA VAL A 62 -4.58 10.23 2.17
C VAL A 62 -5.75 9.48 2.80
N VAL A 63 -6.48 8.70 2.00
CA VAL A 63 -7.70 8.00 2.47
C VAL A 63 -7.50 6.52 2.74
N ASP A 64 -6.43 5.94 2.19
CA ASP A 64 -6.07 4.55 2.39
C ASP A 64 -4.62 4.32 1.98
N ILE A 65 -4.07 3.18 2.39
CA ILE A 65 -2.73 2.73 2.01
C ILE A 65 -2.82 1.28 1.54
N ILE A 66 -2.12 0.96 0.46
CA ILE A 66 -1.89 -0.38 -0.06
C ILE A 66 -0.42 -0.72 0.14
N ALA A 67 -0.15 -1.88 0.76
CA ALA A 67 1.19 -2.44 0.78
C ALA A 67 1.37 -3.35 -0.45
N ASP A 68 2.14 -2.89 -1.44
CA ASP A 68 2.61 -3.77 -2.51
C ASP A 68 3.84 -4.55 -2.04
N VAL A 69 3.65 -5.85 -1.79
CA VAL A 69 4.70 -6.76 -1.35
C VAL A 69 5.20 -7.67 -2.48
N GLY A 70 4.65 -7.56 -3.70
CA GLY A 70 5.00 -8.42 -4.82
C GLY A 70 4.96 -9.91 -4.48
N ASP A 71 6.02 -10.64 -4.80
CA ASP A 71 6.20 -12.05 -4.46
C ASP A 71 6.96 -12.29 -3.14
N ASP A 72 7.28 -11.24 -2.39
CA ASP A 72 8.09 -11.30 -1.18
C ASP A 72 7.28 -11.84 0.01
N HIS A 73 7.54 -13.10 0.34
CA HIS A 73 6.83 -13.83 1.37
C HIS A 73 7.09 -13.30 2.80
N PRO A 74 8.35 -13.01 3.21
CA PRO A 74 8.62 -12.30 4.46
C PRO A 74 7.91 -10.94 4.57
N ALA A 75 7.88 -10.17 3.48
CA ALA A 75 7.22 -8.87 3.47
C ALA A 75 5.71 -9.00 3.63
N LEU A 76 5.08 -10.00 3.00
CA LEU A 76 3.67 -10.31 3.20
C LEU A 76 3.34 -10.55 4.68
N PHE A 77 4.09 -11.43 5.36
CA PHE A 77 3.89 -11.68 6.78
C PHE A 77 4.03 -10.43 7.62
N THR A 78 5.01 -9.59 7.28
CA THR A 78 5.26 -8.34 7.99
C THR A 78 4.13 -7.35 7.77
N ALA A 79 3.64 -7.18 6.54
CA ALA A 79 2.50 -6.32 6.23
C ALA A 79 1.23 -6.75 6.99
N ILE A 80 0.97 -8.06 7.10
CA ILE A 80 -0.14 -8.59 7.91
C ILE A 80 0.05 -8.23 9.39
N LYS A 81 1.25 -8.41 9.95
CA LYS A 81 1.54 -8.07 11.36
C LYS A 81 1.45 -6.57 11.64
N LEU A 82 1.80 -5.74 10.66
CA LEU A 82 1.67 -4.28 10.74
C LEU A 82 0.21 -3.80 10.62
N GLY A 83 -0.73 -4.71 10.33
CA GLY A 83 -2.17 -4.43 10.29
C GLY A 83 -2.66 -3.87 8.95
N TYR A 84 -1.92 -4.09 7.85
CA TYR A 84 -2.39 -3.69 6.53
C TYR A 84 -3.67 -4.44 6.15
N ASN A 85 -4.69 -3.68 5.74
CA ASN A 85 -5.97 -4.20 5.26
C ASN A 85 -6.06 -4.28 3.73
N ASN A 86 -5.09 -3.70 3.02
CA ASN A 86 -5.00 -3.78 1.57
C ASN A 86 -3.54 -4.15 1.23
N ILE A 87 -3.35 -5.35 0.70
CA ILE A 87 -2.03 -5.89 0.38
C ILE A 87 -2.08 -6.43 -1.04
N VAL A 88 -1.14 -6.01 -1.89
CA VAL A 88 -0.92 -6.61 -3.20
C VAL A 88 0.18 -7.66 -3.06
N TYR A 89 -0.18 -8.93 -3.28
CA TYR A 89 0.74 -10.06 -3.30
C TYR A 89 0.57 -10.85 -4.60
N THR A 90 1.67 -11.07 -5.30
CA THR A 90 1.72 -11.72 -6.61
C THR A 90 2.39 -13.10 -6.56
N GLY A 91 2.81 -13.56 -5.38
CA GLY A 91 3.45 -14.88 -5.24
C GLY A 91 2.46 -16.04 -5.31
N ASP A 92 2.97 -17.22 -5.67
CA ASP A 92 2.14 -18.42 -5.92
C ASP A 92 2.05 -19.43 -4.78
N SER A 93 2.63 -19.12 -3.61
CA SER A 93 2.55 -20.00 -2.44
C SER A 93 1.09 -20.18 -1.98
N LYS A 94 0.66 -21.45 -1.89
CA LYS A 94 -0.66 -21.81 -1.38
C LYS A 94 -0.79 -21.46 0.11
N GLU A 95 0.29 -21.63 0.87
CA GLU A 95 0.35 -21.26 2.28
C GLU A 95 0.16 -19.76 2.46
N ALA A 96 0.85 -18.94 1.66
CA ALA A 96 0.70 -17.49 1.63
C ALA A 96 -0.75 -17.07 1.33
N LYS A 97 -1.33 -17.69 0.29
CA LYS A 97 -2.70 -17.42 -0.12
C LYS A 97 -3.72 -17.76 0.98
N GLY A 98 -3.44 -18.81 1.77
CA GLY A 98 -4.24 -19.19 2.94
C GLY A 98 -4.26 -18.15 4.06
N LEU A 99 -3.25 -17.30 4.18
CA LEU A 99 -3.21 -16.23 5.19
C LEU A 99 -4.24 -15.13 4.93
N PHE A 100 -4.65 -14.92 3.66
CA PHE A 100 -5.65 -13.92 3.28
C PHE A 100 -7.09 -14.30 3.67
N CYS A 101 -7.38 -15.55 4.05
CA CYS A 101 -8.72 -15.93 4.51
C CYS A 101 -9.14 -15.23 5.81
N LYS A 102 -8.26 -14.46 6.45
CA LYS A 102 -8.53 -13.67 7.67
C LYS A 102 -8.41 -12.15 7.49
N THR A 103 -7.86 -11.66 6.38
CA THR A 103 -7.65 -10.24 6.09
C THR A 103 -8.46 -9.86 4.85
N LYS A 104 -9.12 -8.69 4.84
CA LYS A 104 -9.68 -8.18 3.58
C LYS A 104 -8.49 -7.95 2.64
N THR A 105 -8.57 -8.38 1.40
CA THR A 105 -7.45 -8.26 0.44
C THR A 105 -8.03 -7.84 -0.88
N VAL A 106 -7.44 -6.83 -1.49
CA VAL A 106 -7.69 -6.46 -2.88
C VAL A 106 -6.62 -7.16 -3.68
N ILE A 107 -7.02 -8.12 -4.51
CA ILE A 107 -6.12 -8.81 -5.43
C ILE A 107 -5.89 -7.86 -6.61
N ALA A 108 -4.64 -7.75 -7.08
CA ALA A 108 -4.24 -6.84 -8.16
C ALA A 108 -5.07 -6.96 -9.46
N SER A 109 -5.82 -8.05 -9.64
CA SER A 109 -6.76 -8.22 -10.76
C SER A 109 -7.97 -7.27 -10.71
N ASP A 110 -8.19 -6.57 -9.60
CA ASP A 110 -9.35 -5.72 -9.35
C ASP A 110 -9.04 -4.19 -9.39
N LEU A 111 -7.81 -3.81 -9.74
CA LEU A 111 -7.37 -2.42 -9.94
C LEU A 111 -7.37 -2.02 -11.42
#